data_AF-A0A165TU99-F1
#
_entry.id   AF-A0A165TU99-F1
#
_cell.length_a   1.000
_cell.length_b   1.000
_cell.length_c   1.000
_cell.angle_alpha   90.00
_cell.angle_beta   90.00
_cell.angle_gamma   90.00
#
_symmetry.space_group_name_H-M   'P 1'
#
loop_
_entity.id
_entity.type
_entity.pdbx_description
1 polymer ?
#
loop_
_entity_poly.entity_id
_entity_poly.type
_entity_poly.pdbx_seq_one_letter_code
_entity_poly.pdbx_strand_id
1 'polypeptide(L)'
;MHHLLPIPPTSIASGFTTSTTLARDIPVLTLVNLSDDALRVHKSSSRLPHPLVSPPKPPPSQEKCDFVAWEAFYPKGSINPSSAVPGGFSFYLSGSQSFSNALGEAKEVVMSYEVLFAEGFEWVKGGKLPGIFGGTGDLAYKCSGGRKDDRCKCFDLRLMWRQSGQGELYAYLPLTPNNTSRLLAVPSSKQNPDYGFSVGRGLFSFPAGQWTTVAERVRLNDVGQENGEVEVYIDGVSMIRVHGLTLRDETAPHVKGMHFQTFFGGSSPEWASTKDQRAWFAGISGAILT
;
A
#
# COMPACT_ATOMS: atom_id res chain seq x y z
N MET A 1 -9.49 -1.74 -19.01
CA MET A 1 -9.35 -1.27 -17.62
C MET A 1 -7.88 -1.01 -17.36
N HIS A 2 -7.53 0.09 -16.70
CA HIS A 2 -6.13 0.42 -16.39
C HIS A 2 -5.67 -0.40 -15.19
N HIS A 3 -4.43 -0.92 -15.21
CA HIS A 3 -3.95 -1.75 -14.08
C HIS A 3 -3.86 -0.94 -12.77
N LEU A 4 -3.58 0.37 -12.85
CA LEU A 4 -3.52 1.26 -11.70
C LEU A 4 -4.91 1.52 -11.09
N LEU A 5 -5.96 1.58 -11.90
CA LEU A 5 -7.35 1.72 -11.43
C LEU A 5 -8.19 0.66 -12.14
N PRO A 6 -8.16 -0.60 -11.64
CA PRO A 6 -8.81 -1.75 -12.29
C PRO A 6 -10.32 -1.77 -12.00
N ILE A 7 -10.96 -0.65 -12.26
CA ILE A 7 -12.37 -0.36 -12.02
C ILE A 7 -12.96 0.36 -13.25
N PRO A 8 -14.29 0.36 -13.43
CA PRO A 8 -14.93 1.16 -14.48
C PRO A 8 -14.63 2.65 -14.30
N PRO A 9 -14.15 3.38 -15.33
CA PRO A 9 -13.92 4.82 -15.21
C PRO A 9 -15.17 5.62 -14.81
N THR A 10 -16.36 5.12 -15.17
CA THR A 10 -17.66 5.73 -14.83
C THR A 10 -17.99 5.67 -13.34
N SER A 11 -17.33 4.83 -12.54
CA SER A 11 -17.52 4.80 -11.09
C SER A 11 -16.58 5.75 -10.34
N ILE A 12 -15.70 6.49 -11.02
CA ILE A 12 -14.74 7.41 -10.40
C ILE A 12 -15.40 8.78 -10.24
N ALA A 13 -15.61 9.20 -9.00
CA ALA A 13 -16.14 10.53 -8.68
C ALA A 13 -15.06 11.61 -8.76
N SER A 14 -13.86 11.31 -8.24
CA SER A 14 -12.70 12.21 -8.26
C SER A 14 -11.42 11.42 -8.00
N GLY A 15 -10.26 11.98 -8.33
CA GLY A 15 -8.99 11.32 -8.07
C GLY A 15 -7.76 12.14 -8.43
N PHE A 16 -6.60 11.56 -8.17
CA PHE A 16 -5.31 12.06 -8.61
C PHE A 16 -4.49 10.93 -9.22
N THR A 17 -3.51 11.30 -10.04
CA THR A 17 -2.52 10.34 -10.54
C THR A 17 -1.21 11.03 -10.87
N THR A 18 -0.12 10.29 -10.73
CA THR A 18 1.20 10.66 -11.28
C THR A 18 1.46 10.01 -12.65
N SER A 19 0.52 9.20 -13.14
CA SER A 19 0.58 8.54 -14.44
C SER A 19 0.04 9.45 -15.54
N THR A 20 0.91 9.80 -16.49
CA THR A 20 0.53 10.62 -17.65
C THR A 20 -0.42 9.86 -18.58
N THR A 21 -0.26 8.53 -18.69
CA THR A 21 -1.15 7.68 -19.47
C THR A 21 -2.55 7.61 -18.85
N LEU A 22 -2.63 7.41 -17.53
CA LEU A 22 -3.91 7.32 -16.82
C LEU A 22 -4.67 8.65 -16.82
N ALA A 23 -3.98 9.77 -16.63
CA ALA A 23 -4.61 11.10 -16.64
C ALA A 23 -5.22 11.46 -18.00
N ARG A 24 -4.56 11.04 -19.09
CA ARG A 24 -5.08 11.22 -20.46
C ARG A 24 -6.35 10.40 -20.68
N ASP A 25 -6.36 9.17 -20.17
CA ASP A 25 -7.42 8.20 -20.48
C ASP A 25 -8.62 8.31 -19.51
N ILE A 26 -8.43 8.93 -18.33
CA ILE A 26 -9.47 9.18 -17.33
C ILE A 26 -9.48 10.67 -16.92
N PRO A 27 -10.22 11.54 -17.65
CA PRO A 27 -10.15 13.00 -17.48
C PRO A 27 -10.59 13.54 -16.12
N VAL A 28 -11.32 12.76 -15.31
CA VAL A 28 -11.72 13.15 -13.95
C VAL A 28 -10.55 13.11 -12.95
N LEU A 29 -9.44 12.47 -13.31
CA LEU A 29 -8.24 12.42 -12.48
C LEU A 29 -7.40 13.69 -12.67
N THR A 30 -6.95 14.27 -11.56
CA THR A 30 -5.96 15.35 -11.59
C THR A 30 -4.55 14.77 -11.76
N LEU A 31 -3.87 15.10 -12.85
CA LEU A 31 -2.44 14.82 -13.00
C LEU A 31 -1.64 15.67 -12.00
N VAL A 32 -0.77 15.03 -11.22
CA VAL A 32 0.12 15.69 -10.26
C VAL A 32 1.54 15.14 -10.38
N ASN A 33 2.53 15.94 -9.98
CA ASN A 33 3.93 15.51 -9.98
C ASN A 33 4.18 14.43 -8.93
N LEU A 34 5.09 13.49 -9.22
CA LEU A 34 5.64 12.59 -8.21
C LEU A 34 6.60 13.36 -7.30
N SER A 35 6.06 13.98 -6.25
CA SER A 35 6.80 14.81 -5.30
C SER A 35 6.10 14.88 -3.94
N ASP A 36 6.87 15.19 -2.91
CA ASP A 36 6.38 15.26 -1.53
C ASP A 36 5.26 16.29 -1.37
N ASP A 37 5.44 17.48 -1.93
CA ASP A 37 4.47 18.57 -1.85
C ASP A 37 3.16 18.21 -2.56
N ALA A 38 3.24 17.69 -3.79
CA ALA A 38 2.06 17.39 -4.59
C ALA A 38 1.24 16.20 -4.05
N LEU A 39 1.90 15.24 -3.38
CA LEU A 39 1.27 14.06 -2.80
C LEU A 39 1.01 14.20 -1.28
N ARG A 40 1.32 15.37 -0.72
CA ARG A 40 1.15 15.69 0.70
C ARG A 40 1.83 14.65 1.59
N VAL A 41 3.08 14.34 1.25
CA VAL A 41 3.93 13.47 2.03
C VAL A 41 4.15 14.08 3.41
N HIS A 42 3.97 13.27 4.45
CA HIS A 42 4.10 13.69 5.84
C HIS A 42 4.59 12.54 6.71
N LYS A 43 5.07 12.88 7.91
CA LYS A 43 5.70 11.94 8.85
C LYS A 43 6.81 11.11 8.17
N SER A 44 7.57 11.74 7.29
CA SER A 44 8.70 11.13 6.60
C SER A 44 9.87 10.91 7.57
N SER A 45 10.51 9.75 7.46
CA SER A 45 11.67 9.39 8.28
C SER A 45 12.96 9.89 7.64
N SER A 46 13.68 10.77 8.33
CA SER A 46 14.99 11.28 7.87
C SER A 46 16.06 10.21 7.73
N ARG A 47 15.91 9.05 8.37
CA ARG A 47 16.83 7.89 8.25
C ARG A 47 16.55 7.02 7.03
N LEU A 48 15.42 7.24 6.37
CA LEU A 48 14.87 6.36 5.33
C LEU A 48 14.37 7.23 4.16
N PRO A 49 15.29 7.87 3.41
CA PRO A 49 14.94 8.79 2.34
C PRO A 49 14.37 8.05 1.12
N HIS A 50 13.60 8.78 0.32
CA HIS A 50 12.98 8.31 -0.93
C HIS A 50 13.35 9.23 -2.10
N PRO A 51 14.61 9.23 -2.56
CA PRO A 51 15.03 10.13 -3.64
C PRO A 51 14.25 9.84 -4.93
N LEU A 52 13.93 10.92 -5.65
CA LEU A 52 13.38 10.84 -7.01
C LEU A 52 14.52 10.60 -8.00
N VAL A 53 14.46 9.49 -8.74
CA VAL A 53 15.52 9.07 -9.67
C VAL A 53 14.93 8.56 -10.98
N SER A 54 15.76 8.41 -12.00
CA SER A 54 15.40 7.61 -13.18
C SER A 54 15.59 6.11 -12.86
N PRO A 55 14.52 5.29 -12.83
CA PRO A 55 14.65 3.85 -12.61
C PRO A 55 15.36 3.16 -13.80
N PRO A 56 15.79 1.89 -13.65
CA PRO A 56 16.51 1.18 -14.72
C PRO A 56 15.62 0.80 -15.91
N LYS A 57 14.29 0.86 -15.76
CA LYS A 57 13.31 0.58 -16.82
C LYS A 57 12.16 1.60 -16.73
N PRO A 58 11.62 2.07 -17.87
CA PRO A 58 10.46 2.98 -17.86
C PRO A 58 9.27 2.33 -17.14
N PRO A 59 8.63 3.02 -16.17
CA PRO A 59 7.37 2.59 -15.59
C PRO A 59 6.27 2.55 -16.66
N PRO A 60 5.36 1.55 -16.66
CA PRO A 60 4.23 1.50 -17.59
C PRO A 60 3.33 2.75 -17.54
N SER A 61 3.30 3.44 -16.40
CA SER A 61 2.55 4.67 -16.17
C SER A 61 3.09 5.92 -16.87
N GLN A 62 4.32 5.89 -17.39
CA GLN A 62 5.01 7.08 -17.90
C GLN A 62 5.44 6.91 -19.35
N GLU A 63 5.60 8.03 -20.04
CA GLU A 63 6.20 8.05 -21.39
C GLU A 63 7.71 7.74 -21.30
N LYS A 64 8.31 7.32 -22.42
CA LYS A 64 9.65 6.73 -22.43
C LYS A 64 10.80 7.71 -22.17
N CYS A 65 10.55 9.01 -22.17
CA CYS A 65 11.58 10.04 -21.94
C CYS A 65 11.39 10.64 -20.54
N ASP A 66 12.49 10.81 -19.80
CA ASP A 66 12.54 11.48 -18.49
C ASP A 66 11.60 10.90 -17.41
N PHE A 67 11.36 9.59 -17.47
CA PHE A 67 10.57 8.90 -16.46
C PHE A 67 11.28 8.85 -15.09
N VAL A 68 10.50 8.99 -14.03
CA VAL A 68 10.99 9.07 -12.65
C VAL A 68 10.27 8.12 -11.71
N ALA A 69 10.94 7.72 -10.65
CA ALA A 69 10.40 6.89 -9.58
C ALA A 69 11.04 7.25 -8.24
N TRP A 70 10.34 7.01 -7.14
CA TRP A 70 10.96 7.01 -5.82
C TRP A 70 11.79 5.73 -5.64
N GLU A 71 13.06 5.88 -5.28
CA GLU A 71 13.93 4.75 -4.98
C GLU A 71 13.89 4.38 -3.49
N ALA A 72 13.74 3.08 -3.24
CA ALA A 72 14.03 2.45 -1.95
C ALA A 72 15.38 1.74 -2.03
N PHE A 73 16.33 2.15 -1.19
CA PHE A 73 17.63 1.49 -1.05
C PHE A 73 17.67 0.62 0.20
N TYR A 74 17.96 -0.67 0.05
CA TYR A 74 18.11 -1.63 1.14
C TYR A 74 19.58 -2.03 1.28
N PRO A 75 20.35 -1.41 2.18
CA PRO A 75 21.73 -1.80 2.42
C PRO A 75 21.84 -3.24 2.92
N LYS A 76 22.95 -3.91 2.63
CA LYS A 76 23.28 -5.19 3.25
C LYS A 76 23.16 -5.10 4.77
N GLY A 77 22.45 -6.04 5.36
CA GLY A 77 22.18 -6.10 6.80
C GLY A 77 20.96 -5.29 7.26
N SER A 78 20.30 -4.53 6.39
CA SER A 78 19.09 -3.79 6.78
C SER A 78 17.93 -4.72 7.07
N ILE A 79 17.22 -4.48 8.18
CA ILE A 79 16.00 -5.20 8.57
C ILE A 79 14.87 -4.16 8.69
N ASN A 80 14.44 -3.84 9.91
CA ASN A 80 13.35 -2.92 10.17
C ASN A 80 13.85 -1.47 10.36
N PRO A 81 12.97 -0.46 10.27
CA PRO A 81 13.35 0.95 10.42
C PRO A 81 14.10 1.30 11.72
N SER A 82 13.89 0.52 12.79
CA SER A 82 14.56 0.71 14.07
C SER A 82 15.91 0.00 14.20
N SER A 83 16.33 -0.82 13.23
CA SER A 83 17.64 -1.47 13.28
C SER A 83 18.80 -0.48 13.11
N ALA A 84 20.00 -0.93 13.46
CA ALA A 84 21.24 -0.15 13.32
C ALA A 84 21.47 0.29 11.87
N VAL A 85 21.22 -0.62 10.92
CA VAL A 85 21.26 -0.35 9.47
C VAL A 85 19.83 -0.16 8.97
N PRO A 86 19.36 1.07 8.74
CA PRO A 86 18.05 1.32 8.15
C PRO A 86 18.08 1.01 6.64
N GLY A 87 16.96 0.56 6.08
CA GLY A 87 16.83 0.31 4.64
C GLY A 87 15.38 0.49 4.17
N GLY A 88 15.24 0.94 2.93
CA GLY A 88 14.00 1.34 2.28
C GLY A 88 13.65 2.80 2.54
N PHE A 89 12.35 3.12 2.51
CA PHE A 89 11.82 4.43 2.88
C PHE A 89 10.61 4.30 3.82
N SER A 90 10.22 5.40 4.46
CA SER A 90 9.01 5.42 5.30
C SER A 90 8.38 6.79 5.39
N PHE A 91 7.15 6.92 4.90
CA PHE A 91 6.31 8.10 5.04
C PHE A 91 4.83 7.76 4.89
N TYR A 92 3.96 8.75 5.06
CA TYR A 92 2.55 8.68 4.73
C TYR A 92 2.25 9.71 3.64
N LEU A 93 1.29 9.41 2.77
CA LEU A 93 0.82 10.35 1.75
C LEU A 93 -0.71 10.37 1.75
N SER A 94 -1.30 11.51 1.42
CA SER A 94 -2.76 11.68 1.35
C SER A 94 -3.25 12.04 -0.06
N GLY A 95 -2.36 12.03 -1.05
CA GLY A 95 -2.68 12.39 -2.44
C GLY A 95 -2.68 13.90 -2.68
N SER A 96 -3.29 14.33 -3.77
CA SER A 96 -3.43 15.76 -4.09
C SER A 96 -4.25 16.50 -3.02
N GLN A 97 -4.15 17.83 -2.97
CA GLN A 97 -4.92 18.65 -2.03
C GLN A 97 -6.43 18.45 -2.14
N SER A 98 -6.98 18.40 -3.36
CA SER A 98 -8.41 18.18 -3.58
C SER A 98 -8.84 16.78 -3.12
N PHE A 99 -8.05 15.76 -3.46
CA PHE A 99 -8.32 14.39 -3.06
C PHE A 99 -8.26 14.22 -1.53
N SER A 100 -7.21 14.73 -0.89
CA SER A 100 -7.04 14.68 0.57
C SER A 100 -8.20 15.35 1.32
N ASN A 101 -8.79 16.41 0.77
CA ASN A 101 -9.95 17.07 1.37
C ASN A 101 -11.22 16.22 1.24
N ALA A 102 -11.38 15.52 0.11
CA ALA A 102 -12.54 14.70 -0.18
C ALA A 102 -12.53 13.35 0.56
N LEU A 103 -11.37 12.86 1.01
CA LEU A 103 -11.23 11.59 1.74
C LEU A 103 -12.10 11.51 3.01
N GLY A 104 -12.40 12.64 3.66
CA GLY A 104 -13.24 12.68 4.87
C GLY A 104 -14.65 12.15 4.66
N GLU A 105 -15.18 12.32 3.46
CA GLU A 105 -16.55 11.94 3.08
C GLU A 105 -16.57 10.66 2.22
N ALA A 106 -15.41 10.16 1.81
CA ALA A 106 -15.29 9.01 0.92
C ALA A 106 -15.64 7.70 1.64
N LYS A 107 -16.62 6.97 1.10
CA LYS A 107 -16.95 5.62 1.56
C LYS A 107 -16.08 4.55 0.89
N GLU A 108 -15.68 4.77 -0.35
CA GLU A 108 -14.98 3.80 -1.16
C GLU A 108 -13.84 4.46 -1.93
N VAL A 109 -12.64 3.89 -1.79
CA VAL A 109 -11.40 4.45 -2.33
C VAL A 109 -10.57 3.35 -2.98
N VAL A 110 -9.97 3.65 -4.11
CA VAL A 110 -8.90 2.85 -4.72
C VAL A 110 -7.60 3.64 -4.66
N MET A 111 -6.50 3.03 -4.22
CA MET A 111 -5.16 3.60 -4.35
C MET A 111 -4.21 2.57 -4.92
N SER A 112 -3.21 3.04 -5.66
CA SER A 112 -2.33 2.17 -6.40
C SER A 112 -0.96 2.78 -6.65
N TYR A 113 -0.04 1.90 -7.00
CA TYR A 113 1.32 2.22 -7.40
C TYR A 113 1.89 1.09 -8.26
N GLU A 114 2.97 1.39 -8.95
CA GLU A 114 3.82 0.43 -9.63
C GLU A 114 5.08 0.22 -8.78
N VAL A 115 5.56 -1.02 -8.71
CA VAL A 115 6.81 -1.37 -8.04
C VAL A 115 7.70 -2.18 -8.97
N LEU A 116 8.98 -1.84 -9.02
CA LEU A 116 10.03 -2.62 -9.67
C LEU A 116 11.04 -3.04 -8.62
N PHE A 117 11.17 -4.34 -8.38
CA PHE A 117 12.32 -4.88 -7.65
C PHE A 117 13.50 -5.04 -8.59
N ALA A 118 14.72 -4.74 -8.13
CA ALA A 118 15.93 -4.91 -8.95
C ALA A 118 16.04 -6.33 -9.54
N GLU A 119 16.68 -6.45 -10.70
CA GLU A 119 17.01 -7.75 -11.24
C GLU A 119 17.87 -8.54 -10.25
N GLY A 120 17.55 -9.82 -10.05
CA GLY A 120 18.23 -10.66 -9.05
C GLY A 120 17.95 -10.27 -7.59
N PHE A 121 16.82 -9.61 -7.31
CA PHE A 121 16.40 -9.30 -5.94
C PHE A 121 16.27 -10.57 -5.09
N GLU A 122 16.92 -10.57 -3.93
CA GLU A 122 16.91 -11.62 -2.93
C GLU A 122 15.85 -11.30 -1.87
N TRP A 123 14.75 -12.05 -1.91
CA TRP A 123 13.55 -11.83 -1.10
C TRP A 123 13.72 -12.11 0.40
N VAL A 124 14.72 -12.91 0.76
CA VAL A 124 14.98 -13.41 2.12
C VAL A 124 13.67 -13.96 2.72
N LYS A 125 13.26 -13.58 3.93
CA LYS A 125 12.01 -14.03 4.56
C LYS A 125 10.80 -13.13 4.23
N GLY A 126 11.06 -11.93 3.72
CA GLY A 126 10.02 -10.97 3.38
C GLY A 126 10.33 -9.54 3.78
N GLY A 127 9.40 -8.66 3.45
CA GLY A 127 9.47 -7.23 3.74
C GLY A 127 8.14 -6.54 3.53
N LYS A 128 8.04 -5.29 3.97
CA LYS A 128 6.82 -4.48 3.89
C LYS A 128 6.71 -3.77 2.55
N LEU A 129 5.48 -3.57 2.11
CA LEU A 129 5.14 -2.75 0.96
C LEU A 129 4.03 -1.76 1.31
N PRO A 130 3.93 -0.65 0.56
CA PRO A 130 2.87 0.33 0.75
C PRO A 130 1.46 -0.26 0.67
N GLY A 131 0.53 0.33 1.41
CA GLY A 131 -0.90 0.05 1.33
C GLY A 131 -1.74 1.11 2.02
N ILE A 132 -3.06 0.99 1.91
CA ILE A 132 -4.03 1.97 2.42
C ILE A 132 -4.07 1.94 3.94
N PHE A 133 -4.22 3.10 4.56
CA PHE A 133 -4.47 3.22 5.99
C PHE A 133 -5.62 4.19 6.28
N GLY A 134 -6.19 4.07 7.47
CA GLY A 134 -7.28 4.92 7.92
C GLY A 134 -7.47 4.89 9.43
N GLY A 135 -8.35 5.77 9.90
CA GLY A 135 -8.67 5.89 11.32
C GLY A 135 -9.10 7.29 11.73
N THR A 136 -9.31 7.46 13.04
CA THR A 136 -9.72 8.74 13.64
C THR A 136 -8.50 9.62 13.94
N GLY A 137 -8.45 10.82 13.36
CA GLY A 137 -7.39 11.79 13.63
C GLY A 137 -5.99 11.19 13.57
N ASP A 138 -5.17 11.44 14.59
CA ASP A 138 -3.82 10.89 14.71
C ASP A 138 -3.76 9.41 15.12
N LEU A 139 -4.88 8.80 15.54
CA LEU A 139 -4.93 7.37 15.82
C LEU A 139 -4.75 6.53 14.55
N ALA A 140 -5.06 7.09 13.37
CA ALA A 140 -4.83 6.45 12.07
C ALA A 140 -3.38 5.96 11.89
N TYR A 141 -2.40 6.66 12.46
CA TYR A 141 -0.97 6.31 12.34
C TYR A 141 -0.51 5.25 13.35
N LYS A 142 -1.38 4.81 14.27
CA LYS A 142 -1.00 3.88 15.34
C LYS A 142 -1.21 2.41 14.98
N CYS A 143 -1.81 2.12 13.83
CA CYS A 143 -2.14 0.75 13.44
C CYS A 143 -0.97 -0.07 12.85
N SER A 144 0.22 -0.04 13.46
CA SER A 144 1.40 -0.77 12.97
C SER A 144 2.30 -1.30 14.09
N GLY A 145 3.34 -2.07 13.75
CA GLY A 145 4.42 -2.42 14.66
C GLY A 145 4.03 -3.29 15.87
N GLY A 146 2.98 -4.10 15.76
CA GLY A 146 2.53 -5.00 16.86
C GLY A 146 1.75 -4.32 17.98
N ARG A 147 1.41 -3.03 17.85
CA ARG A 147 0.54 -2.33 18.81
C ARG A 147 -0.83 -3.01 18.89
N LYS A 148 -1.42 -3.17 20.07
CA LYS A 148 -2.73 -3.82 20.23
C LYS A 148 -3.82 -2.87 20.70
N ASP A 149 -3.43 -1.73 21.27
CA ASP A 149 -4.34 -0.70 21.74
C ASP A 149 -4.97 0.09 20.58
N ASP A 150 -6.17 0.60 20.80
CA ASP A 150 -6.94 1.44 19.85
C ASP A 150 -7.14 0.83 18.45
N ARG A 151 -7.05 -0.50 18.30
CA ARG A 151 -7.28 -1.20 17.02
C ARG A 151 -8.70 -1.02 16.46
N CYS A 152 -9.66 -0.59 17.28
CA CYS A 152 -10.99 -0.19 16.80
C CYS A 152 -11.00 1.19 16.12
N LYS A 153 -9.98 2.03 16.34
CA LYS A 153 -9.92 3.42 15.85
C LYS A 153 -9.06 3.62 14.60
N CYS A 154 -8.45 2.55 14.07
CA CYS A 154 -7.64 2.61 12.87
C CYS A 154 -7.59 1.27 12.12
N PHE A 155 -7.13 1.32 10.87
CA PHE A 155 -6.74 0.17 10.09
C PHE A 155 -5.51 0.49 9.24
N ASP A 156 -4.73 -0.53 8.91
CA ASP A 156 -3.53 -0.45 8.07
C ASP A 156 -3.47 -1.72 7.22
N LEU A 157 -3.46 -1.55 5.90
CA LEU A 157 -3.60 -2.62 4.91
C LEU A 157 -2.36 -2.73 4.04
N ARG A 158 -1.17 -2.49 4.61
CA ARG A 158 0.08 -2.69 3.87
C ARG A 158 0.20 -4.11 3.31
N LEU A 159 0.97 -4.24 2.24
CA LEU A 159 1.35 -5.54 1.70
C LEU A 159 2.65 -6.03 2.34
N MET A 160 2.95 -7.30 2.10
CA MET A 160 4.29 -7.84 2.26
C MET A 160 4.70 -8.65 1.04
N TRP A 161 6.01 -8.65 0.75
CA TRP A 161 6.62 -9.77 0.05
C TRP A 161 7.10 -10.81 1.07
N ARG A 162 7.27 -12.04 0.60
CA ARG A 162 7.77 -13.22 1.30
C ARG A 162 8.83 -13.90 0.44
N GLN A 163 9.31 -15.05 0.92
CA GLN A 163 10.23 -15.92 0.19
C GLN A 163 9.74 -16.13 -1.25
N SER A 164 10.71 -16.10 -2.18
CA SER A 164 10.47 -16.28 -3.62
C SER A 164 9.50 -15.27 -4.23
N GLY A 165 9.41 -14.07 -3.67
CA GLY A 165 8.57 -12.98 -4.19
C GLY A 165 7.09 -13.14 -3.91
N GLN A 166 6.66 -14.16 -3.16
CA GLN A 166 5.26 -14.33 -2.80
C GLN A 166 4.70 -13.09 -2.11
N GLY A 167 3.54 -12.62 -2.53
CA GLY A 167 2.86 -11.49 -1.93
C GLY A 167 1.81 -11.92 -0.91
N GLU A 168 1.46 -11.01 0.00
CA GLU A 168 0.31 -11.13 0.90
C GLU A 168 -0.24 -9.73 1.23
N LEU A 169 -1.53 -9.66 1.53
CA LEU A 169 -2.09 -8.54 2.28
C LEU A 169 -1.72 -8.72 3.75
N TYR A 170 -1.15 -7.70 4.37
CA TYR A 170 -0.79 -7.70 5.79
C TYR A 170 -1.72 -6.80 6.59
N ALA A 171 -2.88 -7.34 6.95
CA ALA A 171 -3.99 -6.56 7.46
C ALA A 171 -3.90 -6.35 8.98
N TYR A 172 -4.00 -5.09 9.39
CA TYR A 172 -4.37 -4.70 10.73
C TYR A 172 -5.78 -4.09 10.71
N LEU A 173 -6.74 -4.86 11.19
CA LEU A 173 -8.14 -4.45 11.30
C LEU A 173 -8.59 -4.47 12.77
N PRO A 174 -9.75 -3.87 13.10
CA PRO A 174 -10.42 -4.12 14.36
C PRO A 174 -10.54 -5.63 14.66
N LEU A 175 -10.17 -6.01 15.89
CA LEU A 175 -10.08 -7.42 16.31
C LEU A 175 -11.46 -7.97 16.71
N THR A 176 -12.36 -8.13 15.73
CA THR A 176 -13.67 -8.78 15.94
C THR A 176 -13.62 -10.26 15.54
N PRO A 177 -14.46 -11.14 16.13
CA PRO A 177 -14.57 -12.53 15.70
C PRO A 177 -14.95 -12.67 14.22
N ASN A 178 -15.85 -11.83 13.71
CA ASN A 178 -16.24 -11.85 12.30
C ASN A 178 -15.07 -11.43 11.39
N ASN A 179 -14.35 -10.34 11.67
CA ASN A 179 -13.16 -9.97 10.88
C ASN A 179 -12.14 -11.11 10.84
N THR A 180 -11.87 -11.73 11.98
CA THR A 180 -10.97 -12.89 12.06
C THR A 180 -11.44 -14.02 11.15
N SER A 181 -12.72 -14.37 11.20
CA SER A 181 -13.32 -15.40 10.33
C SER A 181 -13.20 -15.04 8.84
N ARG A 182 -13.55 -13.81 8.46
CA ARG A 182 -13.50 -13.35 7.06
C ARG A 182 -12.09 -13.34 6.49
N LEU A 183 -11.10 -12.86 7.25
CA LEU A 183 -9.71 -12.85 6.81
C LEU A 183 -9.13 -14.27 6.69
N LEU A 184 -9.46 -15.16 7.62
CA LEU A 184 -8.98 -16.55 7.60
C LEU A 184 -9.68 -17.42 6.55
N ALA A 185 -10.84 -17.00 6.04
CA ALA A 185 -11.53 -17.68 4.95
C ALA A 185 -10.81 -17.53 3.60
N VAL A 186 -9.95 -16.52 3.44
CA VAL A 186 -9.08 -16.42 2.25
C VAL A 186 -8.02 -17.52 2.32
N PRO A 187 -7.79 -18.30 1.24
CA PRO A 187 -6.76 -19.33 1.22
C PRO A 187 -5.37 -18.80 1.62
N SER A 188 -4.55 -19.65 2.24
CA SER A 188 -3.18 -19.28 2.66
C SER A 188 -3.12 -18.09 3.63
N SER A 189 -4.16 -17.92 4.44
CA SER A 189 -4.23 -16.88 5.47
C SER A 189 -3.89 -17.40 6.86
N LYS A 190 -3.24 -16.56 7.66
CA LYS A 190 -2.81 -16.88 9.02
C LYS A 190 -2.91 -15.65 9.91
N GLN A 191 -3.55 -15.83 11.06
CA GLN A 191 -3.50 -14.85 12.15
C GLN A 191 -2.14 -14.88 12.82
N ASN A 192 -1.57 -13.70 13.07
CA ASN A 192 -0.43 -13.56 13.96
C ASN A 192 -0.90 -12.85 15.25
N PRO A 193 -0.96 -13.53 16.40
CA PRO A 193 -1.54 -12.98 17.62
C PRO A 193 -0.83 -11.74 18.16
N ASP A 194 0.42 -11.51 17.75
CA ASP A 194 1.22 -10.35 18.15
C ASP A 194 1.30 -9.24 17.10
N TYR A 195 0.79 -9.50 15.90
CA TYR A 195 0.94 -8.58 14.77
C TYR A 195 -0.31 -8.56 13.88
N GLY A 196 -0.13 -8.34 12.57
CA GLY A 196 -1.21 -8.31 11.59
C GLY A 196 -1.53 -9.69 11.04
N PHE A 197 -2.68 -9.81 10.37
CA PHE A 197 -3.05 -11.00 9.63
C PHE A 197 -2.24 -11.07 8.33
N SER A 198 -1.63 -12.22 8.08
CA SER A 198 -1.14 -12.58 6.75
C SER A 198 -2.32 -13.12 5.97
N VAL A 199 -2.75 -12.43 4.91
CA VAL A 199 -3.95 -12.79 4.14
C VAL A 199 -3.55 -13.11 2.71
N GLY A 200 -3.96 -14.27 2.19
CA GLY A 200 -3.73 -14.64 0.80
C GLY A 200 -2.25 -14.84 0.42
N ARG A 201 -1.41 -15.33 1.34
CA ARG A 201 0.02 -15.48 1.05
C ARG A 201 0.25 -16.40 -0.14
N GLY A 202 1.00 -15.91 -1.13
CA GLY A 202 1.38 -16.68 -2.31
C GLY A 202 0.27 -16.84 -3.34
N LEU A 203 -0.88 -16.16 -3.16
CA LEU A 203 -1.90 -16.05 -4.22
C LEU A 203 -1.41 -15.20 -5.41
N PHE A 204 -0.39 -14.38 -5.18
CA PHE A 204 0.36 -13.65 -6.20
C PHE A 204 1.84 -13.59 -5.83
N SER A 205 2.67 -13.16 -6.78
CA SER A 205 4.11 -13.01 -6.58
C SER A 205 4.65 -11.82 -7.35
N PHE A 206 5.68 -11.19 -6.81
CA PHE A 206 6.43 -10.13 -7.46
C PHE A 206 7.62 -10.73 -8.23
N PRO A 207 7.69 -10.55 -9.56
CA PRO A 207 8.88 -10.85 -10.33
C PRO A 207 10.01 -9.84 -10.06
N ALA A 208 11.24 -10.34 -9.89
CA ALA A 208 12.41 -9.48 -9.89
C ALA A 208 12.69 -8.94 -11.30
N GLY A 209 13.07 -7.66 -11.41
CA GLY A 209 13.42 -7.02 -12.68
C GLY A 209 12.24 -6.66 -13.58
N GLN A 210 10.99 -6.80 -13.12
CA GLN A 210 9.79 -6.40 -13.86
C GLN A 210 8.91 -5.47 -13.02
N TRP A 211 8.24 -4.53 -13.68
CA TRP A 211 7.23 -3.69 -13.03
C TRP A 211 6.00 -4.53 -12.71
N THR A 212 5.48 -4.36 -11.49
CA THR A 212 4.21 -4.93 -11.04
C THR A 212 3.31 -3.79 -10.60
N THR A 213 2.08 -3.77 -11.07
CA THR A 213 1.07 -2.82 -10.61
C THR A 213 0.31 -3.38 -9.43
N VAL A 214 0.25 -2.63 -8.34
CA VAL A 214 -0.51 -2.97 -7.13
C VAL A 214 -1.63 -1.95 -6.98
N ALA A 215 -2.87 -2.42 -6.83
CA ALA A 215 -3.98 -1.56 -6.45
C ALA A 215 -4.76 -2.18 -5.28
N GLU A 216 -5.19 -1.33 -4.35
CA GLU A 216 -6.06 -1.71 -3.24
C GLU A 216 -7.35 -0.92 -3.32
N ARG A 217 -8.48 -1.62 -3.22
CA ARG A 217 -9.81 -1.02 -3.02
C ARG A 217 -10.24 -1.25 -1.58
N VAL A 218 -10.66 -0.17 -0.92
CA VAL A 218 -11.22 -0.21 0.43
C VAL A 218 -12.59 0.44 0.40
N ARG A 219 -13.61 -0.31 0.82
CA ARG A 219 -14.96 0.20 1.09
C ARG A 219 -15.22 0.13 2.58
N LEU A 220 -15.43 1.28 3.21
CA LEU A 220 -15.78 1.36 4.62
C LEU A 220 -17.16 0.75 4.84
N ASN A 221 -17.30 0.02 5.95
CA ASN A 221 -18.60 -0.45 6.39
C ASN A 221 -19.49 0.71 6.85
N ASP A 222 -20.79 0.49 6.75
CA ASP A 222 -21.77 1.30 7.45
C ASP A 222 -21.65 1.03 8.95
N VAL A 223 -21.82 2.08 9.77
CA VAL A 223 -21.70 1.96 11.22
C VAL A 223 -22.76 0.98 11.73
N GLY A 224 -22.32 -0.01 12.52
CA GLY A 224 -23.16 -1.09 13.01
C GLY A 224 -23.41 -2.23 12.03
N GLN A 225 -22.84 -2.18 10.82
CA GLN A 225 -22.97 -3.24 9.81
C GLN A 225 -21.61 -3.87 9.47
N GLU A 226 -21.66 -5.13 9.05
CA GLU A 226 -20.50 -5.90 8.58
C GLU A 226 -20.52 -5.97 7.05
N ASN A 227 -20.40 -4.83 6.38
CA ASN A 227 -20.47 -4.73 4.91
C ASN A 227 -19.26 -4.00 4.29
N GLY A 228 -18.16 -3.92 5.03
CA GLY A 228 -16.89 -3.39 4.53
C GLY A 228 -16.20 -4.38 3.59
N GLU A 229 -15.39 -3.84 2.68
CA GLU A 229 -14.66 -4.62 1.68
C GLU A 229 -13.20 -4.16 1.59
N VAL A 230 -12.31 -5.14 1.40
CA VAL A 230 -10.91 -4.93 1.02
C VAL A 230 -10.61 -5.82 -0.18
N GLU A 231 -10.01 -5.25 -1.21
CA GLU A 231 -9.66 -5.99 -2.42
C GLU A 231 -8.28 -5.56 -2.91
N VAL A 232 -7.41 -6.54 -3.21
CA VAL A 232 -6.07 -6.34 -3.73
C VAL A 232 -6.01 -6.84 -5.16
N TYR A 233 -5.57 -5.98 -6.06
CA TYR A 233 -5.35 -6.26 -7.47
C TYR A 233 -3.87 -6.24 -7.79
N ILE A 234 -3.44 -7.20 -8.61
CA ILE A 234 -2.07 -7.29 -9.13
C ILE A 234 -2.16 -7.32 -10.64
N ASP A 235 -1.52 -6.35 -11.30
CA ASP A 235 -1.59 -6.16 -12.76
C ASP A 235 -3.02 -6.19 -13.31
N GLY A 236 -3.93 -5.55 -12.56
CA GLY A 236 -5.35 -5.44 -12.88
C GLY A 236 -6.21 -6.67 -12.58
N VAL A 237 -5.63 -7.76 -12.07
CA VAL A 237 -6.35 -8.98 -11.69
C VAL A 237 -6.66 -8.96 -10.18
N SER A 238 -7.92 -9.19 -9.79
CA SER A 238 -8.31 -9.30 -8.37
C SER A 238 -7.75 -10.58 -7.77
N MET A 239 -6.79 -10.46 -6.86
CA MET A 239 -6.06 -11.59 -6.24
C MET A 239 -6.57 -11.92 -4.84
N ILE A 240 -6.96 -10.90 -4.08
CA ILE A 240 -7.53 -11.05 -2.74
C ILE A 240 -8.79 -10.20 -2.69
N ARG A 241 -9.92 -10.78 -2.30
CA ARG A 241 -11.16 -10.04 -2.06
C ARG A 241 -11.81 -10.53 -0.77
N VAL A 242 -11.96 -9.62 0.18
CA VAL A 242 -12.61 -9.88 1.46
C VAL A 242 -13.79 -8.94 1.60
N HIS A 243 -14.95 -9.52 1.86
CA HIS A 243 -16.20 -8.80 2.12
C HIS A 243 -16.71 -9.16 3.50
N GLY A 244 -17.66 -8.38 3.98
CA GLY A 244 -18.30 -8.63 5.27
C GLY A 244 -17.45 -8.16 6.45
N LEU A 245 -16.59 -7.15 6.26
CA LEU A 245 -15.67 -6.65 7.27
C LEU A 245 -16.26 -5.49 8.07
N THR A 246 -15.76 -5.31 9.29
CA THR A 246 -15.93 -4.11 10.11
C THR A 246 -14.60 -3.36 10.16
N LEU A 247 -14.47 -2.28 9.39
CA LEU A 247 -13.30 -1.40 9.34
C LEU A 247 -13.41 -0.23 10.33
N ARG A 248 -14.64 0.14 10.73
CA ARG A 248 -14.95 1.19 11.70
C ARG A 248 -16.19 0.89 12.51
N ASP A 249 -16.21 1.37 13.75
CA ASP A 249 -17.33 1.31 14.70
C ASP A 249 -18.10 2.63 14.84
N GLU A 250 -17.50 3.72 14.39
CA GLU A 250 -18.05 5.08 14.41
C GLU A 250 -17.92 5.74 13.02
N THR A 251 -18.53 6.91 12.82
CA THR A 251 -18.46 7.64 11.55
C THR A 251 -17.15 8.38 11.35
N ALA A 252 -16.46 8.76 12.45
CA ALA A 252 -15.24 9.55 12.40
C ALA A 252 -14.04 8.87 11.69
N PRO A 253 -13.77 7.56 11.88
CA PRO A 253 -12.76 6.85 11.10
C PRO A 253 -13.06 6.85 9.59
N HIS A 254 -12.08 7.24 8.79
CA HIS A 254 -12.10 7.17 7.33
C HIS A 254 -10.71 6.84 6.77
N VAL A 255 -10.63 6.56 5.46
CA VAL A 255 -9.36 6.37 4.74
C VAL A 255 -8.55 7.66 4.79
N LYS A 256 -7.26 7.58 5.16
CA LYS A 256 -6.38 8.75 5.29
C LYS A 256 -5.37 8.88 4.16
N GLY A 257 -5.14 7.81 3.41
CA GLY A 257 -4.13 7.78 2.36
C GLY A 257 -3.42 6.44 2.28
N MET A 258 -2.14 6.49 1.88
CA MET A 258 -1.25 5.33 1.90
C MET A 258 -0.19 5.47 2.98
N HIS A 259 0.04 4.39 3.71
CA HIS A 259 1.24 4.20 4.51
C HIS A 259 2.34 3.68 3.59
N PHE A 260 3.11 4.62 3.02
CA PHE A 260 4.13 4.35 2.01
C PHE A 260 5.44 3.97 2.69
N GLN A 261 5.54 2.70 3.09
CA GLN A 261 6.66 2.18 3.85
C GLN A 261 7.12 0.85 3.28
N THR A 262 8.42 0.75 3.02
CA THR A 262 9.05 -0.47 2.52
C THR A 262 10.36 -0.72 3.24
N PHE A 263 10.60 -1.97 3.64
CA PHE A 263 11.82 -2.41 4.34
C PHE A 263 11.83 -3.95 4.46
N PHE A 264 13.01 -4.53 4.72
CA PHE A 264 13.16 -5.97 4.99
C PHE A 264 12.62 -6.35 6.37
N GLY A 265 11.64 -7.24 6.42
CA GLY A 265 10.60 -7.11 7.45
C GLY A 265 10.55 -8.24 8.46
N GLY A 266 11.25 -8.07 9.58
CA GLY A 266 11.09 -8.83 10.82
C GLY A 266 11.89 -8.15 11.92
N SER A 267 12.31 -8.89 12.93
CA SER A 267 13.15 -8.35 14.02
C SER A 267 14.48 -9.07 14.20
N SER A 268 14.71 -10.19 13.50
CA SER A 268 15.92 -11.01 13.63
C SER A 268 16.82 -10.95 12.37
N PRO A 269 18.14 -11.24 12.50
CA PRO A 269 19.10 -11.15 11.40
C PRO A 269 18.77 -11.97 10.15
N GLU A 270 18.02 -13.05 10.30
CA GLU A 270 17.51 -13.89 9.21
C GLU A 270 16.50 -13.19 8.26
N TRP A 271 16.05 -11.98 8.60
CA TRP A 271 15.23 -11.12 7.74
C TRP A 271 16.06 -10.11 6.97
N ALA A 272 17.34 -9.95 7.30
CA ALA A 272 18.17 -8.88 6.77
C ALA A 272 18.42 -9.04 5.27
N SER A 273 18.48 -7.91 4.55
CA SER A 273 18.97 -7.89 3.18
C SER A 273 20.37 -8.49 3.12
N THR A 274 20.58 -9.48 2.27
CA THR A 274 21.84 -10.23 2.12
C THR A 274 22.93 -9.44 1.37
N LYS A 275 22.51 -8.45 0.59
CA LYS A 275 23.33 -7.54 -0.22
C LYS A 275 22.67 -6.17 -0.30
N ASP A 276 23.32 -5.24 -1.00
CA ASP A 276 22.72 -3.95 -1.35
C ASP A 276 21.70 -4.16 -2.47
N GLN A 277 20.46 -3.73 -2.23
CA GLN A 277 19.33 -3.97 -3.14
C GLN A 277 18.49 -2.72 -3.30
N ARG A 278 17.75 -2.62 -4.41
CA ARG A 278 16.89 -1.48 -4.72
C ARG A 278 15.51 -1.93 -5.16
N ALA A 279 14.54 -1.07 -4.90
CA ALA A 279 13.23 -1.10 -5.56
C ALA A 279 12.82 0.32 -5.95
N TRP A 280 12.00 0.46 -6.98
CA TRP A 280 11.52 1.74 -7.49
C TRP A 280 10.00 1.76 -7.50
N PHE A 281 9.42 2.92 -7.17
CA PHE A 281 7.98 3.12 -7.04
C PHE A 281 7.51 4.28 -7.90
N ALA A 282 6.51 4.04 -8.74
CA ALA A 282 5.98 5.00 -9.71
C ALA A 282 4.47 4.86 -9.86
N GLY A 283 3.83 5.72 -10.66
CA GLY A 283 2.40 5.59 -11.00
C GLY A 283 1.45 5.73 -9.81
N ILE A 284 1.89 6.36 -8.69
CA ILE A 284 1.07 6.58 -7.50
C ILE A 284 -0.23 7.27 -7.92
N SER A 285 -1.36 6.63 -7.64
CA SER A 285 -2.69 7.09 -8.05
C SER A 285 -3.72 6.82 -6.95
N GLY A 286 -4.80 7.61 -6.95
CA GLY A 286 -5.92 7.43 -6.03
C GLY A 286 -7.23 7.90 -6.63
N ALA A 287 -8.32 7.18 -6.37
CA ALA A 287 -9.66 7.48 -6.84
C ALA A 287 -10.69 7.28 -5.73
N ILE A 288 -11.61 8.23 -5.57
CA ILE A 288 -12.81 8.11 -4.75
C ILE A 288 -13.94 7.67 -5.67
N LEU A 289 -14.68 6.65 -5.25
CA LEU A 289 -15.76 6.08 -6.07
C LEU A 289 -17.12 6.68 -5.72
N THR A 290 -18.02 6.66 -6.70
CA THR A 290 -19.43 7.09 -6.58
C THR A 290 -20.26 6.14 -5.73
#